data_AF-A0A813I2P8-F1
#
_entry.id   AF-A0A813I2P8-F1
#
_cell.length_a   1.000
_cell.length_b   1.000
_cell.length_c   1.000
_cell.angle_alpha   90.00
_cell.angle_beta   90.00
_cell.angle_gamma   90.00
#
_symmetry.space_group_name_H-M   'P 1'
#
loop_
_entity.id
_entity.type
_entity.pdbx_description
1 polymer ?
#
loop_
_entity_poly.entity_id
_entity_poly.type
_entity_poly.pdbx_seq_one_letter_code
_entity_poly.pdbx_strand_id
1 'polypeptide(L)'
;DDLRDCASGLCLLPELTEEMRAGAESASDIWFQVSGVRQLLLQLRRRDSERLRRAPDQAVALQGVLSSVAAALGSLGPHLAAQAAELEDEIGASRRGLRRELAAEGLWAAHGERAAEDRCDLSDEEDGLMERIGDGPEDFQAELGGLNEQVSKELAQLEQELAELRRKRAGWDDAAHFRFRCILREFQGKNRELITDRLSLEFPHLSREQLQQHEVLCDSLKYATQKQASAFRQWRRERLALLRKHQGRVEERFKAQGAMAARRQDMLEVKEKGKQLQGRLQVQRAKASVKQEEQTRLKDVDEKRRQTVEAEKDKLARQRADEAKGVSRELAEKRREQQQRQAEEATERDRQEADDRVQRLARNAEIVRLRRQMDELKQREVAQQRAAVEQERRERALRLELAMEKLKVQAERDPERLLKVPARALAEAYNDPFVCVTRGPHAGFDENRLMADARYKLSAALQ
;
A
#
# COMPACT_ATOMS: atom_id res chain seq x y z
N ASP A 1 -65.10 26.36 25.42
CA ASP A 1 -64.88 27.81 25.50
C ASP A 1 -63.42 28.17 25.31
N ASP A 2 -62.48 27.55 26.03
CA ASP A 2 -61.03 27.79 25.85
C ASP A 2 -60.47 27.56 24.42
N LEU A 3 -60.99 26.58 23.66
CA LEU A 3 -60.59 26.35 22.26
C LEU A 3 -61.15 27.41 21.28
N ARG A 4 -62.33 27.99 21.59
CA ARG A 4 -62.92 29.08 20.80
C ARG A 4 -62.16 30.38 21.00
N ASP A 5 -61.70 30.62 22.23
CA ASP A 5 -60.90 31.80 22.58
C ASP A 5 -59.51 31.75 21.92
N CYS A 6 -58.90 30.57 21.80
CA CYS A 6 -57.67 30.39 21.03
C CYS A 6 -57.87 30.52 19.51
N ALA A 7 -58.95 29.97 18.95
CA ALA A 7 -59.21 30.02 17.50
C ALA A 7 -59.60 31.43 17.01
N SER A 8 -60.25 32.23 17.88
CA SER A 8 -60.61 33.62 17.59
C SER A 8 -59.41 34.56 17.58
N GLY A 9 -58.36 34.25 18.35
CA GLY A 9 -57.08 34.95 18.29
C GLY A 9 -56.27 34.70 17.00
N LEU A 10 -56.63 33.66 16.22
CA LEU A 10 -55.89 33.23 15.04
C LEU A 10 -56.63 33.44 13.71
N CYS A 11 -57.81 34.07 13.72
CA CYS A 11 -58.67 34.27 12.52
C CYS A 11 -59.09 32.99 11.77
N LEU A 12 -58.94 31.80 12.37
CA LEU A 12 -59.29 30.49 11.76
C LEU A 12 -60.76 30.10 11.95
N LEU A 13 -61.56 30.99 12.54
CA LEU A 13 -62.93 30.68 12.97
C LEU A 13 -63.86 30.17 11.85
N PRO A 14 -63.85 30.72 10.61
CA PRO A 14 -64.79 30.31 9.56
C PRO A 14 -64.55 28.87 9.09
N GLU A 15 -63.29 28.49 8.89
CA GLU A 15 -62.87 27.16 8.42
C GLU A 15 -63.09 26.10 9.51
N LEU A 16 -62.78 26.44 10.77
CA LEU A 16 -63.04 25.56 11.92
C LEU A 16 -64.54 25.35 12.16
N THR A 17 -65.40 26.34 11.86
CA THR A 17 -66.85 26.18 12.03
C THR A 17 -67.50 25.31 10.95
N GLU A 18 -66.94 25.26 9.75
CA GLU A 18 -67.40 24.39 8.66
C GLU A 18 -66.99 22.93 8.95
N GLU A 19 -65.74 22.69 9.36
CA GLU A 19 -65.27 21.35 9.75
C GLU A 19 -65.94 20.85 11.05
N MET A 20 -66.13 21.73 12.05
CA MET A 20 -66.88 21.37 13.25
C MET A 20 -68.35 21.05 12.93
N ARG A 21 -68.98 21.68 11.92
CA ARG A 21 -70.34 21.30 11.51
C ARG A 21 -70.37 19.95 10.82
N ALA A 22 -69.38 19.63 9.99
CA ALA A 22 -69.29 18.36 9.28
C ALA A 22 -68.98 17.16 10.22
N GLY A 23 -68.22 17.39 11.31
CA GLY A 23 -67.87 16.36 12.30
C GLY A 23 -68.74 16.33 13.58
N ALA A 24 -69.49 17.39 13.89
CA ALA A 24 -70.23 17.48 15.16
C ALA A 24 -71.44 16.56 15.24
N GLU A 25 -72.10 16.22 14.13
CA GLU A 25 -73.28 15.35 14.20
C GLU A 25 -72.90 13.94 14.67
N SER A 26 -71.84 13.34 14.11
CA SER A 26 -71.38 12.01 14.53
C SER A 26 -70.71 12.00 15.91
N ALA A 27 -69.94 13.03 16.24
CA ALA A 27 -69.33 13.17 17.56
C ALA A 27 -70.39 13.42 18.65
N SER A 28 -71.43 14.20 18.36
CA SER A 28 -72.51 14.46 19.31
C SER A 28 -73.34 13.20 19.60
N ASP A 29 -73.57 12.35 18.60
CA ASP A 29 -74.26 11.08 18.77
C ASP A 29 -73.45 10.09 19.62
N ILE A 30 -72.14 10.01 19.41
CA ILE A 30 -71.25 9.17 20.21
C ILE A 30 -71.18 9.68 21.65
N TRP A 31 -71.04 10.99 21.86
CA TRP A 31 -71.05 11.57 23.20
C TRP A 31 -72.40 11.45 23.90
N PHE A 32 -73.51 11.53 23.16
CA PHE A 32 -74.86 11.28 23.67
C PHE A 32 -75.01 9.82 24.11
N GLN A 33 -74.52 8.87 23.32
CA GLN A 33 -74.50 7.44 23.67
C GLN A 33 -73.62 7.16 24.89
N VAL A 34 -72.41 7.71 24.96
CA VAL A 34 -71.48 7.55 26.10
C VAL A 34 -72.06 8.18 27.38
N SER A 35 -72.68 9.35 27.29
CA SER A 35 -73.32 10.01 28.42
C SER A 35 -74.55 9.24 28.92
N GLY A 36 -75.37 8.69 28.00
CA GLY A 36 -76.48 7.80 28.31
C GLY A 36 -76.04 6.51 29.01
N VAL A 37 -74.97 5.87 28.54
CA VAL A 37 -74.37 4.68 29.18
C VAL A 37 -73.86 5.00 30.58
N ARG A 38 -73.17 6.13 30.74
CA ARG A 38 -72.66 6.57 32.05
C ARG A 38 -73.80 6.85 33.04
N GLN A 39 -74.91 7.40 32.57
CA GLN A 39 -76.08 7.67 33.38
C GLN A 39 -76.82 6.37 33.78
N LEU A 40 -76.91 5.39 32.87
CA LEU A 40 -77.43 4.04 33.17
C LEU A 40 -76.56 3.32 34.22
N LEU A 41 -75.23 3.39 34.09
CA LEU A 41 -74.30 2.81 35.06
C LEU A 41 -74.40 3.48 36.45
N LEU A 42 -74.60 4.81 36.50
CA LEU A 42 -74.84 5.53 37.74
C LEU A 42 -76.20 5.17 38.37
N GLN A 43 -77.25 4.99 37.56
CA GLN A 43 -78.55 4.52 38.03
C GLN A 43 -78.47 3.09 38.57
N LEU A 44 -77.68 2.22 37.94
CA LEU A 44 -77.41 0.87 38.39
C LEU A 44 -76.67 0.83 39.73
N ARG A 45 -75.64 1.67 39.86
CA ARG A 45 -74.86 1.79 41.09
C ARG A 45 -75.67 2.33 42.28
N ARG A 46 -76.78 3.02 42.00
CA ARG A 46 -77.73 3.55 42.99
C ARG A 46 -78.90 2.60 43.29
N ARG A 47 -79.08 1.50 42.55
CA ARG A 47 -80.14 0.52 42.84
C ARG A 47 -79.66 -0.47 43.90
N ASP A 48 -80.49 -0.66 44.93
CA ASP A 48 -80.23 -1.64 45.99
C ASP A 48 -80.04 -3.05 45.42
N SER A 49 -78.94 -3.70 45.81
CA SER A 49 -78.63 -5.08 45.43
C SER A 49 -79.70 -6.08 45.87
N GLU A 50 -80.47 -5.77 46.92
CA GLU A 50 -81.60 -6.59 47.37
C GLU A 50 -82.79 -6.54 46.40
N ARG A 51 -83.01 -5.39 45.74
CA ARG A 51 -84.14 -5.20 44.82
C ARG A 51 -83.92 -5.97 43.51
N LEU A 52 -82.67 -6.06 43.05
CA LEU A 52 -82.26 -6.88 41.90
C LEU A 52 -82.34 -8.38 42.20
N ARG A 53 -82.12 -8.81 43.45
CA ARG A 53 -82.31 -10.21 43.87
C ARG A 53 -83.78 -10.64 43.90
N ARG A 54 -84.72 -9.71 44.13
CA ARG A 54 -86.17 -9.98 44.17
C ARG A 54 -86.83 -9.97 42.77
N ALA A 55 -86.13 -9.57 41.72
CA ALA A 55 -86.64 -9.50 40.35
C ALA A 55 -85.56 -9.99 39.34
N PRO A 56 -85.32 -11.31 39.26
CA PRO A 56 -84.24 -11.88 38.45
C PRO A 56 -84.38 -11.56 36.95
N ASP A 57 -85.60 -11.47 36.44
CA ASP A 57 -85.86 -11.16 35.02
C ASP A 57 -85.35 -9.75 34.64
N GLN A 58 -85.42 -8.79 35.57
CA GLN A 58 -84.89 -7.45 35.36
C GLN A 58 -83.36 -7.43 35.38
N ALA A 59 -82.74 -8.30 36.18
CA ALA A 59 -81.29 -8.44 36.22
C ALA A 59 -80.76 -9.06 34.91
N VAL A 60 -81.45 -10.06 34.36
CA VAL A 60 -81.11 -10.70 33.08
C VAL A 60 -81.28 -9.72 31.92
N ALA A 61 -82.39 -8.98 31.87
CA ALA A 61 -82.61 -7.96 30.84
C ALA A 61 -81.52 -6.87 30.87
N LEU A 62 -81.13 -6.45 32.07
CA LEU A 62 -80.10 -5.44 32.27
C LEU A 62 -78.69 -5.94 31.91
N GLN A 63 -78.39 -7.20 32.20
CA GLN A 63 -77.18 -7.86 31.73
C GLN A 63 -77.15 -7.92 30.19
N GLY A 64 -78.27 -8.19 29.53
CA GLY A 64 -78.38 -8.15 28.07
C GLY A 64 -78.04 -6.77 27.48
N VAL A 65 -78.56 -5.70 28.09
CA VAL A 65 -78.27 -4.31 27.68
C VAL A 65 -76.79 -3.97 27.92
N LEU A 66 -76.21 -4.33 29.07
CA LEU A 66 -74.80 -4.07 29.35
C LEU A 66 -73.86 -4.84 28.42
N SER A 67 -74.18 -6.10 28.08
CA SER A 67 -73.42 -6.89 27.12
C SER A 67 -73.50 -6.33 25.71
N SER A 68 -74.67 -5.84 25.28
CA SER A 68 -74.84 -5.17 23.97
C SER A 68 -74.05 -3.85 23.90
N VAL A 69 -74.07 -3.06 24.98
CA VAL A 69 -73.26 -1.83 25.10
C VAL A 69 -71.77 -2.15 25.11
N ALA A 70 -71.33 -3.19 25.83
CA ALA A 70 -69.94 -3.62 25.85
C ALA A 70 -69.48 -4.12 24.47
N ALA A 71 -70.33 -4.83 23.74
CA ALA A 71 -70.03 -5.26 22.36
C ALA A 71 -69.93 -4.07 21.40
N ALA A 72 -70.83 -3.08 21.51
CA ALA A 72 -70.79 -1.86 20.71
C ALA A 72 -69.52 -1.02 20.99
N LEU A 73 -69.16 -0.85 22.27
CA LEU A 73 -67.91 -0.19 22.67
C LEU A 73 -66.68 -0.98 22.22
N GLY A 74 -66.74 -2.32 22.26
CA GLY A 74 -65.70 -3.21 21.75
C GLY A 74 -65.49 -3.08 20.23
N SER A 75 -66.56 -2.85 19.46
CA SER A 75 -66.46 -2.60 18.01
C SER A 75 -65.99 -1.20 17.65
N LEU A 76 -66.25 -0.21 18.51
CA LEU A 76 -65.80 1.17 18.32
C LEU A 76 -64.32 1.37 18.67
N GLY A 77 -63.76 0.56 19.57
CA GLY A 77 -62.35 0.63 19.98
C GLY A 77 -61.35 0.56 18.80
N PRO A 78 -61.43 -0.46 17.92
CA PRO A 78 -60.56 -0.55 16.75
C PRO A 78 -60.76 0.60 15.75
N HIS A 79 -62.00 1.07 15.58
CA HIS A 79 -62.31 2.18 14.66
C HIS A 79 -61.77 3.52 15.17
N LEU A 80 -61.94 3.80 16.47
CA LEU A 80 -61.37 4.99 17.12
C LEU A 80 -59.85 4.93 17.17
N ALA A 81 -59.25 3.74 17.37
CA ALA A 81 -57.81 3.57 17.29
C ALA A 81 -57.26 3.82 15.88
N ALA A 82 -57.98 3.36 14.84
CA ALA A 82 -57.62 3.63 13.45
C ALA A 82 -57.76 5.12 13.11
N GLN A 83 -58.86 5.78 13.51
CA GLN A 83 -59.04 7.22 13.32
C GLN A 83 -58.01 8.05 14.10
N ALA A 84 -57.62 7.62 15.30
CA ALA A 84 -56.56 8.27 16.06
C ALA A 84 -55.20 8.15 15.34
N ALA A 85 -54.89 6.98 14.79
CA ALA A 85 -53.67 6.77 14.00
C ALA A 85 -53.66 7.61 12.71
N GLU A 86 -54.79 7.67 11.98
CA GLU A 86 -54.94 8.53 10.80
C GLU A 86 -54.75 10.02 11.13
N LEU A 87 -55.35 10.49 12.23
CA LEU A 87 -55.17 11.86 12.72
C LEU A 87 -53.73 12.14 13.18
N GLU A 88 -53.07 11.19 13.84
CA GLU A 88 -51.65 11.32 14.20
C GLU A 88 -50.75 11.44 12.97
N ASP A 89 -51.04 10.66 11.92
CA ASP A 89 -50.34 10.73 10.64
C ASP A 89 -50.57 12.07 9.91
N GLU A 90 -51.82 12.57 9.89
CA GLU A 90 -52.19 13.87 9.30
C GLU A 90 -51.57 15.05 10.05
N ILE A 91 -51.59 15.03 11.39
CA ILE A 91 -50.92 16.02 12.25
C ILE A 91 -49.41 15.96 12.03
N GLY A 92 -48.85 14.75 11.92
CA GLY A 92 -47.45 14.52 11.60
C GLY A 92 -47.06 15.10 10.24
N ALA A 93 -47.88 14.90 9.21
CA ALA A 93 -47.67 15.43 7.87
C ALA A 93 -47.74 16.97 7.84
N SER A 94 -48.75 17.54 8.49
CA SER A 94 -48.94 18.99 8.59
C SER A 94 -47.79 19.66 9.35
N ARG A 95 -47.35 19.06 10.48
CA ARG A 95 -46.16 19.52 11.23
C ARG A 95 -44.89 19.49 10.38
N ARG A 96 -44.69 18.43 9.58
CA ARG A 96 -43.54 18.33 8.67
C ARG A 96 -43.58 19.39 7.56
N GLY A 97 -44.76 19.69 7.02
CA GLY A 97 -44.97 20.76 6.03
C GLY A 97 -44.62 22.14 6.60
N LEU A 98 -45.25 22.50 7.72
CA LEU A 98 -45.03 23.78 8.41
C LEU A 98 -43.57 23.98 8.82
N ARG A 99 -42.88 22.92 9.27
CA ARG A 99 -41.45 22.98 9.59
C ARG A 99 -40.57 23.21 8.35
N ARG A 100 -40.93 22.63 7.19
CA ARG A 100 -40.19 22.87 5.94
C ARG A 100 -40.37 24.29 5.43
N GLU A 101 -41.59 24.82 5.53
CA GLU A 101 -41.90 26.20 5.15
C GLU A 101 -41.18 27.20 6.07
N LEU A 102 -41.28 27.02 7.39
CA LEU A 102 -40.59 27.89 8.36
C LEU A 102 -39.06 27.77 8.32
N ALA A 103 -38.52 26.63 7.90
CA ALA A 103 -37.09 26.45 7.64
C ALA A 103 -36.66 27.14 6.33
N ALA A 104 -37.48 27.07 5.28
CA ALA A 104 -37.23 27.76 4.01
C ALA A 104 -37.28 29.28 4.16
N GLU A 105 -38.12 29.79 5.05
CA GLU A 105 -38.22 31.22 5.38
C GLU A 105 -37.14 31.70 6.37
N GLY A 106 -36.27 30.82 6.86
CA GLY A 106 -35.20 31.17 7.81
C GLY A 106 -35.70 31.59 9.20
N LEU A 107 -37.01 31.62 9.43
CA LEU A 107 -37.65 31.97 10.70
C LEU A 107 -37.35 30.97 11.81
N TRP A 108 -37.10 29.70 11.44
CA TRP A 108 -36.71 28.67 12.40
C TRP A 108 -35.20 28.70 12.75
N ALA A 109 -34.36 29.34 11.94
CA ALA A 109 -32.91 29.38 12.14
C ALA A 109 -32.42 30.64 12.89
N ALA A 110 -33.24 31.69 13.02
CA ALA A 110 -32.75 33.00 13.45
C ALA A 110 -33.24 33.50 14.83
N HIS A 111 -34.14 32.80 15.51
CA HIS A 111 -34.56 33.17 16.86
C HIS A 111 -34.04 32.21 17.94
N GLY A 112 -32.75 32.38 18.26
CA GLY A 112 -32.32 32.44 19.64
C GLY A 112 -31.86 31.13 20.26
N GLU A 113 -30.54 30.99 20.31
CA GLU A 113 -29.71 30.06 21.10
C GLU A 113 -29.93 30.15 22.63
N ARG A 114 -31.04 30.68 23.13
CA ARG A 114 -31.32 30.85 24.58
C ARG A 114 -32.33 29.88 25.19
N ALA A 115 -32.83 28.91 24.44
CA ALA A 115 -33.66 27.83 25.03
C ALA A 115 -33.56 26.49 24.30
N ALA A 116 -32.50 26.27 23.51
CA ALA A 116 -32.26 24.95 22.89
C ALA A 116 -31.90 23.87 23.93
N GLU A 117 -31.35 24.26 25.09
CA GLU A 117 -31.04 23.32 26.18
C GLU A 117 -32.30 22.78 26.89
N ASP A 118 -33.43 23.51 26.84
CA ASP A 118 -34.67 23.13 27.51
C ASP A 118 -35.72 22.48 26.59
N ARG A 119 -35.55 22.59 25.27
CA ARG A 119 -36.26 21.74 24.30
C ARG A 119 -35.43 20.50 24.01
N CYS A 120 -35.09 19.76 25.07
CA CYS A 120 -34.62 18.39 24.96
C CYS A 120 -35.79 17.55 24.44
N ASP A 121 -36.05 17.55 23.14
CA ASP A 121 -36.82 16.49 22.51
C ASP A 121 -35.88 15.70 21.60
N LEU A 122 -35.02 14.93 22.26
CA LEU A 122 -34.07 13.99 21.66
C LEU A 122 -34.75 12.66 21.28
N SER A 123 -36.10 12.59 21.31
CA SER A 123 -36.86 11.37 20.97
C SER A 123 -36.54 10.89 19.56
N ASP A 124 -36.54 11.81 18.59
CA ASP A 124 -36.30 11.48 17.17
C ASP A 124 -34.87 10.95 16.95
N GLU A 125 -33.91 11.47 17.73
CA GLU A 125 -32.52 10.98 17.68
C GLU A 125 -32.41 9.60 18.34
N GLU A 126 -33.04 9.40 19.48
CA GLU A 126 -33.06 8.10 20.17
C GLU A 126 -33.71 7.01 19.33
N ASP A 127 -34.85 7.29 18.70
CA ASP A 127 -35.57 6.32 17.86
C ASP A 127 -34.73 5.94 16.62
N GLY A 128 -34.18 6.93 15.92
CA GLY A 128 -33.32 6.68 14.76
C GLY A 128 -32.02 5.95 15.10
N LEU A 129 -31.53 6.07 16.34
CA LEU A 129 -30.37 5.34 16.84
C LEU A 129 -30.73 3.91 17.27
N MET A 130 -31.89 3.71 17.89
CA MET A 130 -32.43 2.39 18.26
C MET A 130 -32.69 1.53 17.02
N GLU A 131 -33.29 2.08 15.97
CA GLU A 131 -33.54 1.37 14.70
C GLU A 131 -32.24 0.82 14.06
N ARG A 132 -31.13 1.58 14.15
CA ARG A 132 -29.84 1.20 13.55
C ARG A 132 -29.09 0.14 14.34
N ILE A 133 -29.32 0.07 15.65
CA ILE A 133 -28.73 -0.95 16.50
C ILE A 133 -29.42 -2.32 16.25
N GLY A 134 -30.69 -2.31 15.80
CA GLY A 134 -31.49 -3.51 15.55
C GLY A 134 -31.75 -4.28 16.85
N ASP A 135 -31.97 -5.59 16.75
CA ASP A 135 -32.19 -6.47 17.91
C ASP A 135 -30.95 -6.69 18.81
N GLY A 136 -29.87 -5.91 18.63
CA GLY A 136 -28.65 -6.04 19.41
C GLY A 136 -28.52 -5.01 20.54
N PRO A 137 -27.46 -5.09 21.37
CA PRO A 137 -26.87 -6.23 22.07
C PRO A 137 -27.39 -6.31 23.53
N GLU A 138 -27.46 -7.50 24.12
CA GLU A 138 -27.77 -7.70 25.56
C GLU A 138 -26.96 -6.76 26.48
N ASP A 139 -25.72 -6.43 26.07
CA ASP A 139 -24.84 -5.47 26.72
C ASP A 139 -25.47 -4.06 26.87
N PHE A 140 -26.21 -3.56 25.85
CA PHE A 140 -26.86 -2.25 25.93
C PHE A 140 -27.99 -2.27 26.95
N GLN A 141 -28.82 -3.33 26.93
CA GLN A 141 -29.92 -3.47 27.87
C GLN A 141 -29.41 -3.61 29.30
N ALA A 142 -28.29 -4.31 29.51
CA ALA A 142 -27.65 -4.43 30.82
C ALA A 142 -27.06 -3.09 31.31
N GLU A 143 -26.29 -2.38 30.47
CA GLU A 143 -25.75 -1.05 30.82
C GLU A 143 -26.89 -0.03 31.06
N LEU A 144 -27.97 -0.08 30.25
CA LEU A 144 -29.16 0.76 30.42
C LEU A 144 -29.92 0.43 31.72
N GLY A 145 -30.03 -0.85 32.07
CA GLY A 145 -30.61 -1.30 33.33
C GLY A 145 -29.88 -0.70 34.53
N GLY A 146 -28.55 -0.76 34.54
CA GLY A 146 -27.73 -0.15 35.58
C GLY A 146 -27.90 1.38 35.68
N LEU A 147 -27.96 2.06 34.53
CA LEU A 147 -28.22 3.50 34.47
C LEU A 147 -29.61 3.85 35.05
N ASN A 148 -30.64 3.10 34.66
CA ASN A 148 -32.01 3.30 35.15
C ASN A 148 -32.10 3.05 36.67
N GLU A 149 -31.43 2.04 37.20
CA GLU A 149 -31.38 1.79 38.64
C GLU A 149 -30.72 2.93 39.41
N GLN A 150 -29.60 3.45 38.90
CA GLN A 150 -28.88 4.57 39.52
C GLN A 150 -29.76 5.80 39.62
N VAL A 151 -30.39 6.18 38.51
CA VAL A 151 -31.25 7.37 38.44
C VAL A 151 -32.53 7.16 39.24
N SER A 152 -33.09 5.95 39.26
CA SER A 152 -34.27 5.64 40.09
C SER A 152 -33.96 5.81 41.58
N LYS A 153 -32.77 5.39 42.04
CA LYS A 153 -32.33 5.59 43.42
C LYS A 153 -32.16 7.07 43.74
N GLU A 154 -31.53 7.84 42.84
CA GLU A 154 -31.36 9.29 43.01
C GLU A 154 -32.71 10.02 43.06
N LEU A 155 -33.63 9.71 42.15
CA LEU A 155 -34.95 10.31 42.11
C LEU A 155 -35.78 9.96 43.35
N ALA A 156 -35.72 8.71 43.83
CA ALA A 156 -36.39 8.31 45.07
C ALA A 156 -35.87 9.09 46.29
N GLN A 157 -34.56 9.34 46.37
CA GLN A 157 -33.97 10.18 47.42
C GLN A 157 -34.47 11.63 47.31
N LEU A 158 -34.49 12.21 46.11
CA LEU A 158 -35.00 13.56 45.88
C LEU A 158 -36.50 13.70 46.17
N GLU A 159 -37.28 12.68 45.85
CA GLU A 159 -38.71 12.62 46.19
C GLU A 159 -38.94 12.57 47.69
N GLN A 160 -38.12 11.81 48.42
CA GLN A 160 -38.14 11.81 49.89
C GLN A 160 -37.78 13.18 50.46
N GLU A 161 -36.70 13.81 49.98
CA GLU A 161 -36.29 15.17 50.37
C GLU A 161 -37.42 16.19 50.10
N LEU A 162 -38.04 16.13 48.93
CA LEU A 162 -39.18 16.98 48.57
C LEU A 162 -40.39 16.73 49.47
N ALA A 163 -40.69 15.48 49.80
CA ALA A 163 -41.78 15.14 50.71
C ALA A 163 -41.52 15.69 52.12
N GLU A 164 -40.28 15.59 52.63
CA GLU A 164 -39.88 16.15 53.91
C GLU A 164 -39.98 17.68 53.92
N LEU A 165 -39.52 18.36 52.87
CA LEU A 165 -39.65 19.81 52.72
C LEU A 165 -41.11 20.25 52.62
N ARG A 166 -41.97 19.49 51.92
CA ARG A 166 -43.42 19.73 51.85
C ARG A 166 -44.11 19.52 53.20
N ARG A 167 -43.67 18.53 53.99
CA ARG A 167 -44.16 18.33 55.36
C ARG A 167 -43.77 19.48 56.28
N LYS A 168 -42.53 19.99 56.19
CA LYS A 168 -42.08 21.17 56.95
C LYS A 168 -42.88 22.43 56.60
N ARG A 169 -43.42 22.51 55.37
CA ARG A 169 -44.34 23.57 54.93
C ARG A 169 -45.75 23.47 55.55
N ALA A 170 -46.16 22.34 56.13
CA ALA A 170 -47.54 22.10 56.60
C ALA A 170 -48.08 23.09 57.66
N GLY A 171 -47.24 23.97 58.21
CA GLY A 171 -47.66 25.11 59.05
C GLY A 171 -48.14 26.35 58.29
N TRP A 172 -48.03 26.37 56.95
CA TRP A 172 -48.50 27.45 56.08
C TRP A 172 -49.65 26.94 55.21
N ASP A 173 -50.79 27.64 55.24
CA ASP A 173 -51.87 27.37 54.30
C ASP A 173 -51.46 27.73 52.86
N ASP A 174 -52.10 27.09 51.87
CA ASP A 174 -51.78 27.34 50.47
C ASP A 174 -52.04 28.80 50.07
N ALA A 175 -53.03 29.45 50.70
CA ALA A 175 -53.36 30.84 50.45
C ALA A 175 -52.29 31.80 51.01
N ALA A 176 -51.78 31.63 52.23
CA ALA A 176 -50.66 32.46 52.72
C ALA A 176 -49.38 32.19 51.94
N HIS A 177 -49.08 30.93 51.61
CA HIS A 177 -47.91 30.63 50.79
C HIS A 177 -48.00 31.26 49.40
N PHE A 178 -49.18 31.26 48.77
CA PHE A 178 -49.39 31.93 47.49
C PHE A 178 -49.17 33.45 47.62
N ARG A 179 -49.78 34.11 48.61
CA ARG A 179 -49.57 35.54 48.88
C ARG A 179 -48.09 35.86 49.13
N PHE A 180 -47.42 35.07 49.97
CA PHE A 180 -45.99 35.17 50.24
C PHE A 180 -45.16 35.10 48.95
N ARG A 181 -45.47 34.13 48.07
CA ARG A 181 -44.79 34.00 46.78
C ARG A 181 -45.07 35.16 45.82
N CYS A 182 -46.28 35.70 45.81
CA CYS A 182 -46.62 36.88 45.01
C CYS A 182 -45.81 38.10 45.45
N ILE A 183 -45.72 38.35 46.75
CA ILE A 183 -44.92 39.44 47.31
C ILE A 183 -43.43 39.24 46.97
N LEU A 184 -42.89 38.04 47.16
CA LEU A 184 -41.50 37.75 46.75
C LEU A 184 -41.26 38.00 45.26
N ARG A 185 -42.24 37.70 44.40
CA ARG A 185 -42.15 37.90 42.95
C ARG A 185 -42.19 39.38 42.58
N GLU A 186 -43.11 40.14 43.17
CA GLU A 186 -43.30 41.58 42.92
C GLU A 186 -42.09 42.42 43.38
N PHE A 187 -41.34 41.91 44.35
CA PHE A 187 -40.16 42.56 44.88
C PHE A 187 -38.84 41.91 44.45
N GLN A 188 -38.84 41.07 43.41
CA GLN A 188 -37.60 40.55 42.82
C GLN A 188 -36.67 41.71 42.41
N GLY A 189 -35.42 41.67 42.90
CA GLY A 189 -34.40 42.71 42.63
C GLY A 189 -34.49 43.97 43.49
N LYS A 190 -35.44 44.07 44.44
CA LYS A 190 -35.53 45.19 45.39
C LYS A 190 -34.74 44.88 46.68
N ASN A 191 -34.54 45.91 47.52
CA ASN A 191 -33.85 45.75 48.81
C ASN A 191 -34.60 44.75 49.72
N ARG A 192 -33.86 43.82 50.33
CA ARG A 192 -34.37 42.76 51.23
C ARG A 192 -35.17 43.32 52.41
N GLU A 193 -34.82 44.50 52.90
CA GLU A 193 -35.54 45.17 53.99
C GLU A 193 -36.98 45.50 53.59
N LEU A 194 -37.19 46.05 52.39
CA LEU A 194 -38.53 46.38 51.86
C LEU A 194 -39.41 45.13 51.70
N ILE A 195 -38.81 44.02 51.30
CA ILE A 195 -39.50 42.72 51.20
C ILE A 195 -39.94 42.28 52.60
N THR A 196 -39.03 42.36 53.57
CA THR A 196 -39.30 41.94 54.94
C THR A 196 -40.37 42.81 55.60
N ASP A 197 -40.34 44.12 55.37
CA ASP A 197 -41.33 45.06 55.89
C ASP A 197 -42.70 44.79 55.27
N ARG A 198 -42.78 44.57 53.95
CA ARG A 198 -44.03 44.22 53.28
C ARG A 198 -44.60 42.89 53.77
N LEU A 199 -43.75 41.87 53.93
CA LEU A 199 -44.17 40.58 54.48
C LEU A 199 -44.62 40.70 55.94
N SER A 200 -44.00 41.56 56.74
CA SER A 200 -44.39 41.79 58.14
C SER A 200 -45.76 42.49 58.26
N LEU A 201 -46.11 43.34 57.28
CA LEU A 201 -47.45 43.95 57.20
C LEU A 201 -48.53 42.94 56.78
N GLU A 202 -48.21 42.02 55.86
CA GLU A 202 -49.15 41.00 55.35
C GLU A 202 -49.34 39.84 56.32
N PHE A 203 -48.32 39.53 57.14
CA PHE A 203 -48.33 38.45 58.11
C PHE A 203 -47.96 38.96 59.52
N PRO A 204 -48.80 39.80 60.15
CA PRO A 204 -48.47 40.43 61.44
C PRO A 204 -48.39 39.45 62.62
N HIS A 205 -48.91 38.23 62.45
CA HIS A 205 -48.88 37.16 63.45
C HIS A 205 -47.61 36.30 63.37
N LEU A 206 -46.75 36.52 62.37
CA LEU A 206 -45.51 35.78 62.18
C LEU A 206 -44.31 36.66 62.54
N SER A 207 -43.33 36.06 63.20
CA SER A 207 -42.04 36.71 63.46
C SER A 207 -41.22 36.82 62.17
N ARG A 208 -40.32 37.81 62.13
CA ARG A 208 -39.34 37.97 61.04
C ARG A 208 -38.51 36.70 60.81
N GLU A 209 -38.14 35.99 61.88
CA GLU A 209 -37.41 34.73 61.81
C GLU A 209 -38.23 33.63 61.13
N GLN A 210 -39.52 33.51 61.44
CA GLN A 210 -40.42 32.54 60.79
C GLN A 210 -40.60 32.84 59.29
N LEU A 211 -40.71 34.12 58.91
CA LEU A 211 -40.77 34.54 57.51
C LEU A 211 -39.49 34.17 56.76
N GLN A 212 -38.33 34.39 57.37
CA GLN A 212 -37.04 34.01 56.81
C GLN A 212 -36.88 32.49 56.71
N GLN A 213 -37.31 31.73 57.71
CA GLN A 213 -37.30 30.26 57.67
C GLN A 213 -38.17 29.74 56.52
N HIS A 214 -39.33 30.36 56.27
CA HIS A 214 -40.19 30.00 55.14
C HIS A 214 -39.59 30.37 53.79
N GLU A 215 -38.90 31.50 53.69
CA GLU A 215 -38.12 31.88 52.49
C GLU A 215 -37.08 30.78 52.16
N VAL A 216 -36.28 30.39 53.16
CA VAL A 216 -35.27 29.33 53.03
C VAL A 216 -35.91 27.99 52.62
N LEU A 217 -37.06 27.64 53.20
CA LEU A 217 -37.81 26.44 52.81
C LEU A 217 -38.31 26.51 51.37
N CYS A 218 -38.82 27.66 50.93
CA CYS A 218 -39.26 27.88 49.55
C CYS A 218 -38.11 27.72 48.56
N ASP A 219 -36.93 28.25 48.89
CA ASP A 219 -35.74 28.14 48.04
C ASP A 219 -35.19 26.71 48.03
N SER A 220 -35.21 26.02 49.18
CA SER A 220 -34.86 24.60 49.28
C SER A 220 -35.78 23.73 48.40
N LEU A 221 -37.10 23.99 48.42
CA LEU A 221 -38.07 23.31 47.56
C LEU A 221 -37.82 23.57 46.08
N LYS A 222 -37.55 24.81 45.68
CA LYS A 222 -37.19 25.16 44.29
C LYS A 222 -35.91 24.43 43.88
N TYR A 223 -34.88 24.46 44.71
CA TYR A 223 -33.60 23.82 44.44
C TYR A 223 -33.75 22.30 44.29
N ALA A 224 -34.45 21.63 45.20
CA ALA A 224 -34.70 20.19 45.10
C ALA A 224 -35.50 19.82 43.84
N THR A 225 -36.49 20.65 43.46
CA THR A 225 -37.26 20.46 42.21
C THR A 225 -36.37 20.65 40.97
N GLN A 226 -35.48 21.65 40.97
CA GLN A 226 -34.50 21.86 39.91
C GLN A 226 -33.48 20.70 39.84
N LYS A 227 -33.05 20.19 40.99
CA LYS A 227 -32.15 19.04 41.08
C LYS A 227 -32.80 17.78 40.51
N GLN A 228 -34.09 17.55 40.80
CA GLN A 228 -34.87 16.46 40.19
C GLN A 228 -34.94 16.60 38.66
N ALA A 229 -35.27 17.79 38.14
CA ALA A 229 -35.27 18.04 36.71
C ALA A 229 -33.88 17.87 36.07
N SER A 230 -32.82 18.29 36.77
CA SER A 230 -31.43 18.13 36.33
C SER A 230 -31.03 16.66 36.26
N ALA A 231 -31.41 15.83 37.24
CA ALA A 231 -31.17 14.39 37.25
C ALA A 231 -31.82 13.71 36.04
N PHE A 232 -33.06 14.08 35.69
CA PHE A 232 -33.72 13.58 34.47
C PHE A 232 -32.99 13.99 33.18
N ARG A 233 -32.55 15.26 33.08
CA ARG A 233 -31.78 15.72 31.91
C ARG A 233 -30.45 14.99 31.80
N GLN A 234 -29.78 14.74 32.93
CA GLN A 234 -28.53 14.01 32.98
C GLN A 234 -28.71 12.56 32.55
N TRP A 235 -29.70 11.87 33.11
CA TRP A 235 -30.08 10.51 32.71
C TRP A 235 -30.28 10.40 31.20
N ARG A 236 -31.02 11.35 30.60
CA ARG A 236 -31.27 11.34 29.16
C ARG A 236 -30.00 11.51 28.35
N ARG A 237 -29.12 12.43 28.76
CA ARG A 237 -27.80 12.61 28.10
C ARG A 237 -26.95 11.34 28.19
N GLU A 238 -26.94 10.69 29.35
CA GLU A 238 -26.20 9.45 29.57
C GLU A 238 -26.77 8.29 28.76
N ARG A 239 -28.10 8.16 28.69
CA ARG A 239 -28.79 7.18 27.84
C ARG A 239 -28.44 7.37 26.36
N LEU A 240 -28.45 8.60 25.86
CA LEU A 240 -28.08 8.89 24.49
C LEU A 240 -26.59 8.62 24.21
N ALA A 241 -25.71 8.97 25.15
CA ALA A 241 -24.28 8.67 25.04
C ALA A 241 -24.02 7.16 25.00
N LEU A 242 -24.74 6.39 25.84
CA LEU A 242 -24.73 4.94 25.84
C LEU A 242 -25.17 4.40 24.47
N LEU A 243 -26.28 4.89 23.95
CA LEU A 243 -26.83 4.47 22.66
C LEU A 243 -25.82 4.69 21.51
N ARG A 244 -25.23 5.89 21.42
CA ARG A 244 -24.19 6.21 20.42
C ARG A 244 -22.96 5.31 20.55
N LYS A 245 -22.52 5.01 21.78
CA LYS A 245 -21.41 4.07 22.05
C LYS A 245 -21.72 2.67 21.52
N HIS A 246 -22.94 2.16 21.73
CA HIS A 246 -23.34 0.85 21.25
C HIS A 246 -23.51 0.81 19.72
N GLN A 247 -24.08 1.85 19.12
CA GLN A 247 -24.12 1.99 17.66
C GLN A 247 -22.70 1.96 17.06
N GLY A 248 -21.75 2.72 17.62
CA GLY A 248 -20.36 2.71 17.18
C GLY A 248 -19.75 1.30 17.19
N ARG A 249 -20.00 0.51 18.25
CA ARG A 249 -19.56 -0.89 18.34
C ARG A 249 -20.20 -1.78 17.26
N VAL A 250 -21.49 -1.58 16.96
CA VAL A 250 -22.20 -2.33 15.92
C VAL A 250 -21.61 -2.00 14.54
N GLU A 251 -21.41 -0.71 14.24
CA GLU A 251 -20.79 -0.27 12.99
C GLU A 251 -19.35 -0.79 12.83
N GLU A 252 -18.56 -0.80 13.90
CA GLU A 252 -17.22 -1.40 13.91
C GLU A 252 -17.25 -2.90 13.61
N ARG A 253 -18.20 -3.64 14.20
CA ARG A 253 -18.39 -5.07 13.91
C ARG A 253 -18.76 -5.28 12.44
N PHE A 254 -19.67 -4.48 11.88
CA PHE A 254 -20.01 -4.55 10.46
C PHE A 254 -18.81 -4.25 9.55
N LYS A 255 -18.04 -3.20 9.86
CA LYS A 255 -16.82 -2.85 9.12
C LYS A 255 -15.77 -3.98 9.20
N ALA A 256 -15.58 -4.58 10.37
CA ALA A 256 -14.66 -5.70 10.56
C ALA A 256 -15.11 -6.95 9.79
N GLN A 257 -16.41 -7.27 9.80
CA GLN A 257 -16.96 -8.38 9.02
C GLN A 257 -16.81 -8.13 7.51
N GLY A 258 -17.10 -6.92 7.03
CA GLY A 258 -16.90 -6.52 5.65
C GLY A 258 -15.43 -6.64 5.21
N ALA A 259 -14.49 -6.19 6.05
CA ALA A 259 -13.05 -6.34 5.79
C ALA A 259 -12.61 -7.82 5.75
N MET A 260 -13.15 -8.66 6.63
CA MET A 260 -12.90 -10.10 6.61
C MET A 260 -13.48 -10.79 5.38
N ALA A 261 -14.67 -10.37 4.92
CA ALA A 261 -15.27 -10.87 3.69
C ALA A 261 -14.45 -10.45 2.45
N ALA A 262 -14.03 -9.18 2.37
CA ALA A 262 -13.17 -8.68 1.31
C ALA A 262 -11.83 -9.45 1.25
N ARG A 263 -11.16 -9.66 2.40
CA ARG A 263 -9.94 -10.46 2.48
C ARG A 263 -10.14 -11.91 2.00
N ARG A 264 -11.30 -12.51 2.30
CA ARG A 264 -11.64 -13.86 1.80
C ARG A 264 -11.81 -13.86 0.29
N GLN A 265 -12.46 -12.85 -0.27
CA GLN A 265 -12.62 -12.69 -1.71
C GLN A 265 -11.26 -12.49 -2.40
N ASP A 266 -10.41 -11.61 -1.90
CA ASP A 266 -9.05 -11.40 -2.43
C ASP A 266 -8.23 -12.70 -2.42
N MET A 267 -8.31 -13.47 -1.35
CA MET A 267 -7.67 -14.79 -1.25
C MET A 267 -8.19 -15.78 -2.31
N LEU A 268 -9.48 -15.76 -2.63
CA LEU A 268 -10.06 -16.58 -3.68
C LEU A 268 -9.57 -16.12 -5.06
N GLU A 269 -9.57 -14.81 -5.32
CA GLU A 269 -9.06 -14.25 -6.58
C GLU A 269 -7.58 -14.56 -6.80
N VAL A 270 -6.75 -14.45 -5.76
CA VAL A 270 -5.33 -14.81 -5.83
C VAL A 270 -5.16 -16.30 -6.13
N LYS A 271 -5.97 -17.18 -5.51
CA LYS A 271 -5.95 -18.62 -5.81
C LYS A 271 -6.37 -18.90 -7.26
N GLU A 272 -7.39 -18.22 -7.77
CA GLU A 272 -7.84 -18.37 -9.15
C GLU A 272 -6.79 -17.87 -10.15
N LYS A 273 -6.21 -16.69 -9.93
CA LYS A 273 -5.09 -16.17 -10.72
C LYS A 273 -3.89 -17.12 -10.69
N GLY A 274 -3.60 -17.69 -9.52
CA GLY A 274 -2.57 -18.72 -9.34
C GLY A 274 -2.83 -19.97 -10.18
N LYS A 275 -4.07 -20.50 -10.17
CA LYS A 275 -4.48 -21.64 -11.02
C LYS A 275 -4.37 -21.31 -12.51
N GLN A 276 -4.79 -20.11 -12.93
CA GLN A 276 -4.69 -19.66 -14.32
C GLN A 276 -3.24 -19.57 -14.79
N LEU A 277 -2.36 -18.99 -13.96
CA LEU A 277 -0.92 -18.92 -14.23
C LEU A 277 -0.29 -20.30 -14.31
N GLN A 278 -0.63 -21.21 -13.38
CA GLN A 278 -0.15 -22.59 -13.40
C GLN A 278 -0.59 -23.32 -14.68
N GLY A 279 -1.85 -23.16 -15.10
CA GLY A 279 -2.34 -23.71 -16.37
C GLY A 279 -1.58 -23.15 -17.57
N ARG A 280 -1.34 -21.83 -17.64
CA ARG A 280 -0.53 -21.21 -18.70
C ARG A 280 0.90 -21.74 -18.73
N LEU A 281 1.54 -21.88 -17.57
CA LEU A 281 2.89 -22.42 -17.44
C LEU A 281 2.96 -23.89 -17.87
N GLN A 282 1.96 -24.70 -17.55
CA GLN A 282 1.88 -26.09 -18.04
C GLN A 282 1.78 -26.16 -19.57
N VAL A 283 0.93 -25.34 -20.19
CA VAL A 283 0.83 -25.25 -21.65
C VAL A 283 2.15 -24.80 -22.28
N GLN A 284 2.84 -23.82 -21.69
CA GLN A 284 4.14 -23.37 -22.17
C GLN A 284 5.22 -24.46 -22.03
N ARG A 285 5.24 -25.18 -20.90
CA ARG A 285 6.15 -26.32 -20.70
C ARG A 285 5.91 -27.42 -21.72
N ALA A 286 4.65 -27.77 -21.99
CA ALA A 286 4.30 -28.74 -23.03
C ALA A 286 4.77 -28.29 -24.41
N LYS A 287 4.52 -27.02 -24.79
CA LYS A 287 5.01 -26.44 -26.05
C LYS A 287 6.54 -26.44 -26.14
N ALA A 288 7.23 -26.12 -25.05
CA ALA A 288 8.69 -26.14 -25.00
C ALA A 288 9.25 -27.56 -25.14
N SER A 289 8.60 -28.55 -24.50
CA SER A 289 8.95 -29.97 -24.63
C SER A 289 8.81 -30.45 -26.08
N VAL A 290 7.69 -30.13 -26.74
CA VAL A 290 7.47 -30.48 -28.15
C VAL A 290 8.53 -29.82 -29.05
N LYS A 291 8.84 -28.54 -28.83
CA LYS A 291 9.91 -27.85 -29.57
C LYS A 291 11.28 -28.47 -29.34
N GLN A 292 11.58 -28.91 -28.11
CA GLN A 292 12.83 -29.62 -27.81
C GLN A 292 12.88 -30.96 -28.55
N GLU A 293 11.80 -31.74 -28.55
CA GLU A 293 11.71 -33.00 -29.28
C GLU A 293 11.85 -32.80 -30.81
N GLU A 294 11.25 -31.76 -31.36
CA GLU A 294 11.42 -31.39 -32.77
C GLU A 294 12.87 -31.02 -33.07
N GLN A 295 13.52 -30.24 -32.19
CA GLN A 295 14.93 -29.89 -32.35
C GLN A 295 15.85 -31.10 -32.23
N THR A 296 15.59 -32.03 -31.31
CA THR A 296 16.39 -33.26 -31.22
C THR A 296 16.19 -34.13 -32.46
N ARG A 297 14.94 -34.29 -32.94
CA ARG A 297 14.67 -35.02 -34.20
C ARG A 297 15.37 -34.39 -35.39
N LEU A 298 15.39 -33.05 -35.50
CA LEU A 298 16.10 -32.35 -36.56
C LEU A 298 17.62 -32.57 -36.46
N LYS A 299 18.19 -32.50 -35.25
CA LYS A 299 19.61 -32.80 -35.02
C LYS A 299 19.95 -34.24 -35.40
N ASP A 300 19.11 -35.21 -35.03
CA ASP A 300 19.32 -36.63 -35.38
C ASP A 300 19.26 -36.85 -36.90
N VAL A 301 18.36 -36.14 -37.61
CA VAL A 301 18.28 -36.19 -39.08
C VAL A 301 19.51 -35.56 -39.73
N ASP A 302 19.97 -34.41 -39.22
CA ASP A 302 21.18 -33.75 -39.71
C ASP A 302 22.44 -34.58 -39.43
N GLU A 303 22.51 -35.24 -38.27
CA GLU A 303 23.61 -36.12 -37.90
C GLU A 303 23.63 -37.37 -38.79
N LYS A 304 22.47 -38.00 -39.04
CA LYS A 304 22.35 -39.08 -40.02
C LYS A 304 22.78 -38.63 -41.43
N ARG A 305 22.37 -37.43 -41.86
CA ARG A 305 22.82 -36.86 -43.15
C ARG A 305 24.33 -36.66 -43.19
N ARG A 306 24.93 -36.13 -42.12
CA ARG A 306 26.39 -35.98 -42.01
C ARG A 306 27.09 -37.33 -42.09
N GLN A 307 26.63 -38.33 -41.35
CA GLN A 307 27.16 -39.68 -41.39
C GLN A 307 27.06 -40.31 -42.78
N THR A 308 25.95 -40.12 -43.51
CA THR A 308 25.83 -40.61 -44.90
C THR A 308 26.80 -39.90 -45.85
N VAL A 309 26.97 -38.58 -45.71
CA VAL A 309 27.91 -37.81 -46.54
C VAL A 309 29.37 -38.18 -46.23
N GLU A 310 29.71 -38.38 -44.96
CA GLU A 310 31.04 -38.87 -44.56
C GLU A 310 31.29 -40.29 -45.07
N ALA A 311 30.32 -41.20 -44.97
CA ALA A 311 30.43 -42.54 -45.51
C ALA A 311 30.59 -42.56 -47.05
N GLU A 312 29.93 -41.66 -47.77
CA GLU A 312 30.13 -41.50 -49.22
C GLU A 312 31.52 -40.93 -49.55
N LYS A 313 32.00 -39.93 -48.81
CA LYS A 313 33.36 -39.40 -48.95
C LYS A 313 34.41 -40.46 -48.67
N ASP A 314 34.23 -41.27 -47.64
CA ASP A 314 35.14 -42.36 -47.30
C ASP A 314 35.14 -43.45 -48.37
N LYS A 315 33.97 -43.79 -48.95
CA LYS A 315 33.90 -44.70 -50.10
C LYS A 315 34.64 -44.15 -51.30
N LEU A 316 34.45 -42.86 -51.63
CA LEU A 316 35.13 -42.21 -52.74
C LEU A 316 36.65 -42.13 -52.51
N ALA A 317 37.08 -41.86 -51.27
CA ALA A 317 38.48 -41.84 -50.89
C ALA A 317 39.12 -43.23 -51.00
N ARG A 318 38.41 -44.29 -50.60
CA ARG A 318 38.87 -45.69 -50.78
C ARG A 318 39.01 -46.05 -52.26
N GLN A 319 38.02 -45.69 -53.10
CA GLN A 319 38.10 -45.91 -54.55
C GLN A 319 39.32 -45.21 -55.16
N ARG A 320 39.54 -43.93 -54.83
CA ARG A 320 40.73 -43.19 -55.30
C ARG A 320 42.05 -43.78 -54.79
N ALA A 321 42.07 -44.29 -53.56
CA ALA A 321 43.26 -44.94 -53.00
C ALA A 321 43.58 -46.26 -53.73
N ASP A 322 42.56 -47.03 -54.11
CA ASP A 322 42.75 -48.28 -54.83
C ASP A 322 43.10 -48.06 -56.31
N GLU A 323 42.52 -47.04 -56.96
CA GLU A 323 42.96 -46.58 -58.29
C GLU A 323 44.42 -46.10 -58.29
N ALA A 324 44.82 -45.32 -57.26
CA ALA A 324 46.20 -44.86 -57.11
C ALA A 324 47.18 -46.02 -56.88
N LYS A 325 46.77 -47.09 -56.16
CA LYS A 325 47.58 -48.31 -56.01
C LYS A 325 47.74 -49.06 -57.34
N GLY A 326 46.71 -49.07 -58.19
CA GLY A 326 46.77 -49.63 -59.54
C GLY A 326 47.80 -48.91 -60.41
N VAL A 327 47.68 -47.57 -60.50
CA VAL A 327 48.61 -46.72 -61.25
C VAL A 327 50.04 -46.81 -60.69
N SER A 328 50.20 -46.89 -59.36
CA SER A 328 51.51 -47.02 -58.73
C SER A 328 52.18 -48.38 -59.01
N ARG A 329 51.43 -49.46 -59.19
CA ARG A 329 51.99 -50.77 -59.56
C ARG A 329 52.47 -50.78 -61.02
N GLU A 330 51.68 -50.21 -61.92
CA GLU A 330 52.04 -50.09 -63.34
C GLU A 330 53.25 -49.18 -63.57
N LEU A 331 53.38 -48.09 -62.80
CA LEU A 331 54.54 -47.20 -62.87
C LEU A 331 55.82 -47.85 -62.29
N ALA A 332 55.67 -48.73 -61.29
CA ALA A 332 56.79 -49.46 -60.71
C ALA A 332 57.33 -50.54 -61.66
N GLU A 333 56.47 -51.21 -62.42
CA GLU A 333 56.88 -52.20 -63.44
C GLU A 333 57.57 -51.52 -64.63
N LYS A 334 57.00 -50.42 -65.16
CA LYS A 334 57.63 -49.64 -66.24
C LYS A 334 58.99 -49.05 -65.82
N ARG A 335 59.16 -48.63 -64.57
CA ARG A 335 60.46 -48.15 -64.05
C ARG A 335 61.51 -49.26 -63.97
N ARG A 336 61.12 -50.51 -63.66
CA ARG A 336 62.06 -51.64 -63.60
C ARG A 336 62.59 -52.04 -64.98
N GLU A 337 61.73 -52.05 -66.00
CA GLU A 337 62.18 -52.28 -67.39
C GLU A 337 63.07 -51.15 -67.91
N GLN A 338 62.78 -49.89 -67.53
CA GLN A 338 63.58 -48.74 -67.94
C GLN A 338 64.96 -48.70 -67.25
N GLN A 339 65.04 -49.16 -66.00
CA GLN A 339 66.31 -49.28 -65.26
C GLN A 339 67.22 -50.38 -65.82
N GLN A 340 66.68 -51.49 -66.34
CA GLN A 340 67.49 -52.54 -66.98
C GLN A 340 68.11 -52.06 -68.30
N ARG A 341 67.35 -51.33 -69.13
CA ARG A 341 67.88 -50.74 -70.37
C ARG A 341 68.91 -49.63 -70.12
N GLN A 342 68.74 -48.84 -69.06
CA GLN A 342 69.71 -47.81 -68.69
C GLN A 342 71.01 -48.38 -68.09
N ALA A 343 70.94 -49.54 -67.42
CA ALA A 343 72.14 -50.20 -66.89
C ALA A 343 73.04 -50.75 -68.02
N GLU A 344 72.45 -51.31 -69.09
CA GLU A 344 73.20 -51.78 -70.26
C GLU A 344 73.83 -50.61 -71.04
N GLU A 345 73.10 -49.52 -71.27
CA GLU A 345 73.66 -48.31 -71.90
C GLU A 345 74.74 -47.60 -71.05
N ALA A 346 74.63 -47.64 -69.72
CA ALA A 346 75.61 -47.02 -68.82
C ALA A 346 76.96 -47.77 -68.86
N THR A 347 76.95 -49.10 -68.99
CA THR A 347 78.19 -49.88 -69.09
C THR A 347 78.97 -49.66 -70.38
N GLU A 348 78.29 -49.30 -71.48
CA GLU A 348 78.95 -48.93 -72.74
C GLU A 348 79.45 -47.48 -72.73
N ARG A 349 78.73 -46.57 -72.08
CA ARG A 349 79.16 -45.16 -71.90
C ARG A 349 80.35 -45.04 -70.94
N ASP A 350 80.41 -45.84 -69.87
CA ASP A 350 81.53 -45.81 -68.92
C ASP A 350 82.87 -46.24 -69.55
N ARG A 351 82.84 -47.12 -70.56
CA ARG A 351 84.04 -47.49 -71.34
C ARG A 351 84.52 -46.36 -72.24
N GLN A 352 83.60 -45.61 -72.85
CA GLN A 352 83.95 -44.46 -73.70
C GLN A 352 84.40 -43.24 -72.87
N GLU A 353 83.81 -43.00 -71.69
CA GLU A 353 84.23 -41.93 -70.79
C GLU A 353 85.61 -42.15 -70.15
N ALA A 354 86.02 -43.41 -69.95
CA ALA A 354 87.34 -43.74 -69.43
C ALA A 354 88.47 -43.29 -70.38
N ASP A 355 88.29 -43.51 -71.69
CA ASP A 355 89.25 -43.11 -72.73
C ASP A 355 89.32 -41.58 -72.90
N ASP A 356 88.17 -40.91 -72.80
CA ASP A 356 88.07 -39.44 -72.84
C ASP A 356 88.72 -38.75 -71.61
N ARG A 357 88.66 -39.38 -70.43
CA ARG A 357 89.29 -38.85 -69.20
C ARG A 357 90.80 -38.85 -69.28
N VAL A 358 91.41 -39.86 -69.92
CA VAL A 358 92.86 -39.91 -70.14
C VAL A 358 93.33 -38.76 -71.05
N GLN A 359 92.57 -38.45 -72.11
CA GLN A 359 92.89 -37.35 -73.02
C GLN A 359 92.70 -35.95 -72.38
N ARG A 360 91.69 -35.79 -71.51
CA ARG A 360 91.46 -34.52 -70.77
C ARG A 360 92.52 -34.27 -69.70
N LEU A 361 93.02 -35.31 -69.04
CA LEU A 361 94.10 -35.19 -68.05
C LEU A 361 95.43 -34.76 -68.68
N ALA A 362 95.75 -35.24 -69.88
CA ALA A 362 96.93 -34.81 -70.63
C ALA A 362 96.86 -33.32 -71.02
N ARG A 363 95.70 -32.84 -71.51
CA ARG A 363 95.50 -31.42 -71.85
C ARG A 363 95.50 -30.50 -70.62
N ASN A 364 94.94 -30.96 -69.49
CA ASN A 364 94.98 -30.18 -68.25
C ASN A 364 96.39 -30.08 -67.65
N ALA A 365 97.25 -31.09 -67.82
CA ALA A 365 98.63 -31.03 -67.37
C ALA A 365 99.44 -29.94 -68.10
N GLU A 366 99.21 -29.73 -69.39
CA GLU A 366 99.82 -28.62 -70.15
C GLU A 366 99.30 -27.25 -69.71
N ILE A 367 97.98 -27.11 -69.52
CA ILE A 367 97.36 -25.85 -69.08
C ILE A 367 97.85 -25.45 -67.68
N VAL A 368 97.98 -26.40 -66.76
CA VAL A 368 98.49 -26.13 -65.40
C VAL A 368 99.98 -25.77 -65.42
N ARG A 369 100.78 -26.35 -66.33
CA ARG A 369 102.19 -25.98 -66.50
C ARG A 369 102.36 -24.54 -67.01
N LEU A 370 101.55 -24.12 -67.98
CA LEU A 370 101.52 -22.75 -68.49
C LEU A 370 101.03 -21.74 -67.44
N ARG A 371 100.05 -22.12 -66.60
CA ARG A 371 99.52 -21.26 -65.54
C ARG A 371 100.52 -21.02 -64.41
N ARG A 372 101.29 -22.05 -64.03
CA ARG A 372 102.40 -21.90 -63.06
C ARG A 372 103.47 -20.94 -63.54
N GLN A 373 103.83 -20.97 -64.83
CA GLN A 373 104.80 -20.03 -65.41
C GLN A 373 104.28 -18.59 -65.41
N MET A 374 102.99 -18.38 -65.63
CA MET A 374 102.36 -17.05 -65.53
C MET A 374 102.25 -16.55 -64.09
N ASP A 375 101.98 -17.43 -63.13
CA ASP A 375 101.90 -17.06 -61.71
C ASP A 375 103.29 -16.74 -61.13
N GLU A 376 104.35 -17.43 -61.57
CA GLU A 376 105.74 -17.08 -61.21
C GLU A 376 106.14 -15.69 -61.72
N LEU A 377 105.72 -15.29 -62.92
CA LEU A 377 105.95 -13.95 -63.46
C LEU A 377 105.18 -12.88 -62.65
N LYS A 378 103.92 -13.13 -62.31
CA LYS A 378 103.12 -12.23 -61.49
C LYS A 378 103.65 -12.09 -60.07
N GLN A 379 104.16 -13.17 -59.47
CA GLN A 379 104.77 -13.11 -58.14
C GLN A 379 106.05 -12.26 -58.14
N ARG A 380 106.84 -12.30 -59.22
CA ARG A 380 108.02 -11.42 -59.38
C ARG A 380 107.61 -9.95 -59.53
N GLU A 381 106.57 -9.64 -60.30
CA GLU A 381 106.04 -8.27 -60.43
C GLU A 381 105.47 -7.73 -59.10
N VAL A 382 104.71 -8.54 -58.37
CA VAL A 382 104.14 -8.15 -57.06
C VAL A 382 105.25 -7.99 -56.01
N ALA A 383 106.30 -8.82 -56.04
CA ALA A 383 107.44 -8.67 -55.15
C ALA A 383 108.21 -7.36 -55.42
N GLN A 384 108.38 -6.97 -56.69
CA GLN A 384 109.00 -5.70 -57.06
C GLN A 384 108.15 -4.49 -56.64
N GLN A 385 106.82 -4.57 -56.80
CA GLN A 385 105.91 -3.51 -56.33
C GLN A 385 105.88 -3.39 -54.81
N ARG A 386 105.91 -4.51 -54.07
CA ARG A 386 105.97 -4.50 -52.60
C ARG A 386 107.29 -3.93 -52.09
N ALA A 387 108.41 -4.24 -52.74
CA ALA A 387 109.71 -3.64 -52.40
C ALA A 387 109.72 -2.12 -52.62
N ALA A 388 109.11 -1.63 -53.70
CA ALA A 388 108.99 -0.19 -53.97
C ALA A 388 108.11 0.54 -52.93
N VAL A 389 106.97 -0.06 -52.54
CA VAL A 389 106.09 0.50 -51.50
C VAL A 389 106.73 0.47 -50.12
N GLU A 390 107.52 -0.55 -49.79
CA GLU A 390 108.27 -0.58 -48.54
C GLU A 390 109.35 0.50 -48.48
N GLN A 391 110.06 0.78 -49.58
CA GLN A 391 111.01 1.88 -49.62
C GLN A 391 110.32 3.23 -49.41
N GLU A 392 109.17 3.47 -50.07
CA GLU A 392 108.40 4.71 -49.87
C GLU A 392 107.87 4.84 -48.42
N ARG A 393 107.47 3.72 -47.80
CA ARG A 393 107.07 3.69 -46.38
C ARG A 393 108.24 3.98 -45.44
N ARG A 394 109.43 3.44 -45.68
CA ARG A 394 110.62 3.72 -44.87
C ARG A 394 111.03 5.18 -44.97
N GLU A 395 110.95 5.78 -46.17
CA GLU A 395 111.19 7.22 -46.35
C GLU A 395 110.16 8.10 -45.65
N ARG A 396 108.87 7.73 -45.70
CA ARG A 396 107.81 8.44 -44.95
C ARG A 396 107.98 8.29 -43.45
N ALA A 397 108.38 7.12 -42.95
CA ALA A 397 108.61 6.89 -41.53
C ALA A 397 109.79 7.71 -41.01
N LEU A 398 110.90 7.78 -41.75
CA LEU A 398 112.05 8.65 -41.43
C LEU A 398 111.66 10.14 -41.41
N ARG A 399 110.82 10.58 -42.36
CA ARG A 399 110.28 11.95 -42.37
C ARG A 399 109.37 12.24 -41.17
N LEU A 400 108.60 11.24 -40.72
CA LEU A 400 107.70 11.35 -39.57
C LEU A 400 108.49 11.37 -38.25
N GLU A 401 109.52 10.54 -38.09
CA GLU A 401 110.39 10.55 -36.90
C GLU A 401 111.11 11.91 -36.74
N LEU A 402 111.65 12.46 -37.83
CA LEU A 402 112.26 13.81 -37.84
C LEU A 402 111.26 14.93 -37.49
N ALA A 403 109.97 14.75 -37.80
CA ALA A 403 108.92 15.69 -37.42
C ALA A 403 108.49 15.52 -35.95
N MET A 404 108.48 14.28 -35.44
CA MET A 404 108.15 13.96 -34.05
C MET A 404 109.25 14.37 -33.07
N GLU A 405 110.52 14.33 -33.47
CA GLU A 405 111.64 14.82 -32.67
C GLU A 405 111.61 16.35 -32.49
N LYS A 406 111.07 17.09 -33.47
CA LYS A 406 110.87 18.54 -33.43
C LYS A 406 109.64 18.99 -32.62
N LEU A 407 108.74 18.08 -32.25
CA LEU A 407 107.48 18.35 -31.54
C LEU A 407 107.47 17.80 -30.10
N LYS A 408 108.61 17.33 -29.58
CA LYS A 408 108.70 16.75 -28.24
C LYS A 408 108.69 17.85 -27.16
N VAL A 409 107.50 18.16 -26.65
CA VAL A 409 107.29 19.02 -25.47
C VAL A 409 107.75 18.28 -24.22
N GLN A 410 108.74 18.82 -23.51
CA GLN A 410 109.14 18.33 -22.18
C GLN A 410 108.26 19.00 -21.12
N ALA A 411 107.43 18.22 -20.44
CA ALA A 411 106.70 18.64 -19.25
C ALA A 411 107.11 17.75 -18.07
N GLU A 412 107.52 18.37 -16.96
CA GLU A 412 107.94 17.68 -15.75
C GLU A 412 106.75 17.01 -15.06
N ARG A 413 106.98 15.80 -14.56
CA ARG A 413 105.94 14.89 -14.06
C ARG A 413 105.68 15.18 -12.58
N ASP A 414 104.65 15.97 -12.30
CA ASP A 414 104.18 16.31 -10.96
C ASP A 414 103.36 15.14 -10.33
N PRO A 415 103.84 14.46 -9.27
CA PRO A 415 103.25 13.24 -8.74
C PRO A 415 101.95 13.44 -7.94
N GLU A 416 101.54 14.67 -7.59
CA GLU A 416 100.35 14.88 -6.75
C GLU A 416 99.02 14.82 -7.53
N ARG A 417 99.05 14.99 -8.86
CA ARG A 417 97.83 15.02 -9.69
C ARG A 417 97.27 13.64 -10.04
N LEU A 418 98.01 12.57 -9.75
CA LEU A 418 97.65 11.18 -10.03
C LEU A 418 96.83 10.50 -8.92
N LEU A 419 96.66 11.13 -7.75
CA LEU A 419 96.01 10.53 -6.58
C LEU A 419 94.63 11.12 -6.22
N LYS A 420 94.04 12.02 -7.03
CA LYS A 420 92.67 12.53 -6.81
C LYS A 420 91.64 11.76 -7.65
N VAL A 421 90.85 10.92 -6.99
CA VAL A 421 89.69 10.22 -7.58
C VAL A 421 88.53 11.21 -7.80
N PRO A 422 87.91 11.27 -8.99
CA PRO A 422 86.73 12.10 -9.24
C PRO A 422 85.47 11.56 -8.54
N ALA A 423 84.69 12.45 -7.91
CA ALA A 423 83.54 12.17 -7.04
C ALA A 423 82.31 11.47 -7.67
N ARG A 424 82.41 10.91 -8.88
CA ARG A 424 81.31 10.21 -9.58
C ARG A 424 81.28 8.70 -9.37
N ALA A 425 82.22 8.14 -8.61
CA ALA A 425 82.36 6.70 -8.40
C ALA A 425 81.73 6.18 -7.08
N LEU A 426 80.93 6.98 -6.37
CA LEU A 426 80.29 6.62 -5.09
C LEU A 426 78.79 6.96 -5.09
N ALA A 427 78.02 6.32 -5.96
CA ALA A 427 76.57 6.24 -5.83
C ALA A 427 76.10 4.85 -6.24
N GLU A 428 75.89 3.99 -5.25
CA GLU A 428 75.11 2.77 -5.37
C GLU A 428 73.61 3.08 -5.31
N ALA A 429 72.82 2.16 -5.87
CA ALA A 429 71.36 2.05 -5.84
C ALA A 429 70.55 2.81 -6.90
N TYR A 430 70.05 2.06 -7.89
CA TYR A 430 68.61 1.79 -7.95
C TYR A 430 68.32 0.54 -8.81
N ASN A 431 68.20 -0.61 -8.15
CA ASN A 431 67.47 -1.77 -8.65
C ASN A 431 66.00 -1.59 -8.24
N ASP A 432 65.14 -1.22 -9.18
CA ASP A 432 63.69 -1.21 -8.98
C ASP A 432 63.05 -2.39 -9.77
N PRO A 433 62.48 -3.40 -9.09
CA PRO A 433 61.81 -4.52 -9.75
C PRO A 433 60.43 -4.17 -10.32
N PHE A 434 59.98 -2.91 -10.27
CA PHE A 434 58.68 -2.47 -10.79
C PHE A 434 58.71 -1.61 -12.05
N VAL A 435 59.86 -1.43 -12.71
CA VAL A 435 59.91 -0.87 -14.07
C VAL A 435 59.67 -2.00 -15.08
N CYS A 436 58.49 -2.58 -14.99
CA CYS A 436 57.89 -3.35 -16.07
C CYS A 436 57.80 -2.44 -17.30
N VAL A 437 58.57 -2.82 -18.31
CA VAL A 437 58.58 -2.25 -19.65
C VAL A 437 57.14 -2.17 -20.18
N THR A 438 56.53 -0.99 -20.08
CA THR A 438 55.37 -0.63 -20.87
C THR A 438 55.82 -0.49 -22.32
N ARG A 439 55.79 -1.61 -23.05
CA ARG A 439 55.78 -1.62 -24.52
C ARG A 439 54.50 -2.27 -25.00
N GLY A 440 53.39 -1.60 -24.69
CA GLY A 440 52.17 -1.62 -25.48
C GLY A 440 52.31 -0.74 -26.73
N PRO A 441 51.34 -0.76 -27.66
CA PRO A 441 51.60 -0.79 -29.09
C PRO A 441 51.88 0.60 -29.67
N HIS A 442 53.15 0.88 -29.97
CA HIS A 442 53.47 1.93 -30.92
C HIS A 442 53.46 1.35 -32.33
N ALA A 443 52.54 1.88 -33.13
CA ALA A 443 52.41 1.80 -34.58
C ALA A 443 53.51 1.01 -35.32
N GLY A 444 53.16 -0.17 -35.85
CA GLY A 444 54.01 -0.91 -36.79
C GLY A 444 54.09 -2.44 -36.61
N PHE A 445 53.31 -3.04 -35.71
CA PHE A 445 53.23 -4.50 -35.59
C PHE A 445 52.01 -5.04 -36.37
N ASP A 446 52.27 -5.54 -37.58
CA ASP A 446 51.31 -6.38 -38.31
C ASP A 446 51.19 -7.76 -37.65
N GLU A 447 49.98 -8.33 -37.68
CA GLU A 447 49.63 -9.66 -37.16
C GLU A 447 50.61 -10.75 -37.63
N ASN A 448 51.10 -10.64 -38.87
CA ASN A 448 52.07 -11.55 -39.46
C ASN A 448 53.45 -11.55 -38.78
N ARG A 449 53.87 -10.41 -38.20
CA ARG A 449 55.14 -10.32 -37.45
C ARG A 449 54.98 -10.78 -36.00
N LEU A 450 53.81 -10.59 -35.40
CA LEU A 450 53.47 -11.13 -34.08
C LEU A 450 53.49 -12.67 -34.12
N MET A 451 52.89 -13.25 -35.16
CA MET A 451 52.88 -14.70 -35.39
C MET A 451 54.24 -15.27 -35.82
N ALA A 452 55.22 -14.43 -36.15
CA ALA A 452 56.59 -14.83 -36.47
C ALA A 452 57.53 -14.81 -35.24
N ASP A 453 57.18 -14.09 -34.16
CA ASP A 453 58.01 -14.03 -32.96
C ASP A 453 57.99 -15.38 -32.21
N ALA A 454 59.17 -15.98 -32.04
CA ALA A 454 59.35 -17.24 -31.34
C ALA A 454 58.87 -17.17 -29.87
N ARG A 455 58.92 -15.97 -29.25
CA ARG A 455 58.46 -15.75 -27.87
C ARG A 455 56.95 -15.88 -27.74
N TYR A 456 56.19 -15.32 -28.69
CA TYR A 456 54.74 -15.44 -28.72
C TYR A 456 54.29 -16.90 -28.94
N LYS A 457 55.00 -17.63 -29.82
CA LYS A 457 54.75 -19.07 -30.03
C LYS A 457 55.00 -19.89 -28.77
N LEU A 458 56.06 -19.58 -28.03
CA LEU A 458 56.38 -20.26 -26.78
C LEU A 458 55.35 -19.96 -25.69
N SER A 459 54.90 -18.71 -25.54
CA SER A 459 53.88 -18.37 -24.53
C SER A 459 52.51 -18.97 -24.86
N ALA A 460 52.12 -19.00 -26.13
CA ALA A 460 50.86 -19.61 -26.56
C ALA A 460 50.87 -21.16 -26.48
N ALA A 461 52.04 -21.79 -26.56
CA ALA A 461 52.19 -23.24 -26.40
C ALA A 461 52.29 -23.70 -24.93
N LEU A 462 52.49 -22.77 -23.99
CA LEU A 462 52.60 -23.04 -22.55
C LEU A 462 51.31 -22.69 -21.77
N GLN A 463 50.30 -22.15 -22.45
CA GLN A 463 48.92 -22.04 -21.96
C GLN A 463 48.09 -23.18 -22.53
#